data_AF-A0A517R1J6-F1
#
_entry.id   AF-A0A517R1J6-F1
#
_cell.length_a   1.000
_cell.length_b   1.000
_cell.length_c   1.000
_cell.angle_alpha   90.00
_cell.angle_beta   90.00
_cell.angle_gamma   90.00
#
_symmetry.space_group_name_H-M   'P 1'
#
loop_
_entity.id
_entity.type
_entity.pdbx_description
1 polymer ?
#
loop_
_entity_poly.entity_id
_entity_poly.type
_entity_poly.pdbx_seq_one_letter_code
_entity_poly.pdbx_strand_id
1 'polypeptide(L)'
;MANTRFSQHFELEKSQADLEFVDIPLNTDIRLYVDPYAFAISNDNWYIECNNSIVGFFNSLIKCIRTGNNRIGLEMLGGCREPNETHLGQSTASPRGRGLGPEKGRVLYKSLSESEAAKTGFLEDLNDCELMIPGFGPDTISDISINIIRGHLVSFTQNQCKLHGIPSQRVRAGKIWNPAKSQWESHFSSLPVVADEPLLLVPRDAVRIESSVSAKKFEARAIDFLVQENLDAHTSLVRVLKNGERVVHKKTIKEEVIQKRIQQKELQGLKGFLFDFAREHPEVLVDYKREAIERSQPVPVDQLSIIVNNYSEVSVEMSGDNANFVGGDNMGGVVGSGQINAHDITAFKGHIEQSQISEDAREALLSARQEVEQLVISEGEKTDICDDIGKMTSELENAEPDSGRISTIFDRINKMASSVGAILKGIAAVASAIDV
;
A
#
# COMPACT_ATOMS: atom_id res chain seq x y z
N MET A 1 -11.05 24.76 -7.26
CA MET A 1 -11.48 25.13 -5.89
C MET A 1 -10.25 24.96 -5.01
N ALA A 2 -10.01 25.86 -4.07
CA ALA A 2 -8.90 25.72 -3.12
C ALA A 2 -9.01 24.37 -2.38
N ASN A 3 -7.87 23.87 -1.91
CA ASN A 3 -7.72 22.58 -1.23
C ASN A 3 -8.31 22.62 0.18
N THR A 4 -9.62 22.80 0.26
CA THR A 4 -10.36 23.01 1.50
C THR A 4 -10.58 21.67 2.19
N ARG A 5 -10.26 21.61 3.48
CA ARG A 5 -10.60 20.48 4.34
C ARG A 5 -12.02 20.56 4.86
N PHE A 6 -12.55 19.43 5.30
CA PHE A 6 -13.87 19.34 5.89
C PHE A 6 -14.06 20.36 7.03
N SER A 7 -13.13 20.42 7.98
CA SER A 7 -13.17 21.36 9.11
C SER A 7 -13.18 22.83 8.69
N GLN A 8 -12.43 23.16 7.63
CA GLN A 8 -12.35 24.51 7.08
C GLN A 8 -13.61 24.91 6.34
N HIS A 9 -14.20 23.99 5.57
CA HIS A 9 -15.43 24.23 4.83
C HIS A 9 -16.62 24.49 5.74
N PHE A 10 -16.69 23.77 6.86
CA PHE A 10 -17.75 23.93 7.85
C PHE A 10 -17.39 24.89 9.00
N GLU A 11 -16.28 25.63 8.87
CA GLU A 11 -15.84 26.66 9.83
C GLU A 11 -15.77 26.16 11.27
N LEU A 12 -15.24 24.95 11.48
CA LEU A 12 -15.21 24.30 12.80
C LEU A 12 -14.20 24.90 13.78
N GLU A 13 -13.25 25.71 13.29
CA GLU A 13 -12.14 26.31 14.06
C GLU A 13 -11.35 25.28 14.91
N LYS A 14 -11.20 24.06 14.38
CA LYS A 14 -10.58 22.91 15.05
C LYS A 14 -9.38 22.40 14.27
N SER A 15 -8.36 21.95 14.99
CA SER A 15 -7.25 21.19 14.40
C SER A 15 -7.59 19.70 14.31
N GLN A 16 -6.79 18.91 13.59
CA GLN A 16 -6.92 17.45 13.56
C GLN A 16 -6.85 16.82 14.98
N ALA A 17 -6.16 17.45 15.93
CA ALA A 17 -6.09 16.96 17.31
C ALA A 17 -7.44 17.05 18.04
N ASP A 18 -8.27 18.03 17.68
CA ASP A 18 -9.57 18.31 18.30
C ASP A 18 -10.74 17.53 17.68
N LEU A 19 -10.45 16.76 16.63
CA LEU A 19 -11.42 15.99 15.86
C LEU A 19 -11.24 14.49 16.12
N GLU A 20 -12.36 13.79 16.33
CA GLU A 20 -12.39 12.33 16.49
C GLU A 20 -12.37 11.58 15.14
N PHE A 21 -12.40 12.33 14.03
CA PHE A 21 -12.39 11.83 12.67
C PHE A 21 -11.23 12.42 11.88
N VAL A 22 -10.88 11.79 10.77
CA VAL A 22 -9.87 12.31 9.83
C VAL A 22 -10.43 13.55 9.13
N ASP A 23 -9.74 14.68 9.23
CA ASP A 23 -10.14 15.93 8.60
C ASP A 23 -9.84 15.92 7.09
N ILE A 24 -10.69 15.24 6.35
CA ILE A 24 -10.47 14.92 4.93
C ILE A 24 -10.44 16.18 4.03
N PRO A 25 -9.68 16.16 2.92
CA PRO A 25 -9.72 17.18 1.89
C PRO A 25 -10.94 16.95 0.99
N LEU A 26 -11.56 18.00 0.47
CA LEU A 26 -12.85 17.89 -0.24
C LEU A 26 -12.74 17.65 -1.75
N ASN A 27 -11.53 17.56 -2.29
CA ASN A 27 -11.24 17.53 -3.73
C ASN A 27 -10.23 16.44 -4.15
N THR A 28 -9.58 15.77 -3.19
CA THR A 28 -8.62 14.68 -3.38
C THR A 28 -8.79 13.63 -2.29
N ASP A 29 -8.23 12.46 -2.51
CA ASP A 29 -8.13 11.43 -1.48
C ASP A 29 -6.86 11.65 -0.64
N ILE A 30 -6.90 11.18 0.61
CA ILE A 30 -5.72 10.99 1.45
C ILE A 30 -5.39 9.51 1.49
N ARG A 31 -4.09 9.19 1.35
CA ARG A 31 -3.56 7.83 1.45
C ARG A 31 -3.58 7.33 2.90
N LEU A 32 -4.76 6.96 3.33
CA LEU A 32 -5.07 6.28 4.59
C LEU A 32 -6.01 5.12 4.27
N TYR A 33 -5.90 4.06 5.05
CA TYR A 33 -6.64 2.82 4.84
C TYR A 33 -7.40 2.45 6.10
N VAL A 34 -8.59 1.88 5.93
CA VAL A 34 -9.29 1.20 7.03
C VAL A 34 -8.82 -0.25 7.07
N ASP A 35 -8.17 -0.63 8.17
CA ASP A 35 -7.69 -1.99 8.38
C ASP A 35 -8.65 -2.74 9.32
N PRO A 36 -9.12 -3.96 9.00
CA PRO A 36 -9.93 -4.73 9.93
C PRO A 36 -9.30 -4.92 11.31
N TYR A 37 -7.96 -5.04 11.41
CA TYR A 37 -7.27 -5.17 12.69
C TYR A 37 -7.40 -3.91 13.56
N ALA A 38 -7.68 -2.74 12.97
CA ALA A 38 -7.99 -1.54 13.73
C ALA A 38 -9.25 -1.67 14.60
N PHE A 39 -10.18 -2.54 14.22
CA PHE A 39 -11.40 -2.81 15.01
C PHE A 39 -11.22 -3.92 16.04
N ALA A 40 -10.15 -4.71 15.94
CA ALA A 40 -9.86 -5.80 16.87
C ALA A 40 -9.17 -5.33 18.17
N ILE A 41 -8.55 -4.14 18.14
CA ILE A 41 -7.73 -3.64 19.26
C ILE A 41 -8.51 -2.82 20.30
N SER A 42 -9.69 -2.32 19.97
CA SER A 42 -10.46 -1.40 20.81
C SER A 42 -11.59 -2.12 21.55
N ASN A 43 -11.79 -1.77 22.82
CA ASN A 43 -12.89 -2.28 23.64
C ASN A 43 -14.15 -1.39 23.57
N ASP A 44 -14.13 -0.34 22.76
CA ASP A 44 -15.31 0.50 22.55
C ASP A 44 -16.37 -0.22 21.70
N ASN A 45 -17.64 -0.04 22.06
CA ASN A 45 -18.75 -0.76 21.45
C ASN A 45 -18.85 -0.55 19.94
N TRP A 46 -18.55 0.66 19.44
CA TRP A 46 -18.61 0.94 18.01
C TRP A 46 -17.59 0.11 17.23
N TYR A 47 -16.37 -0.02 17.76
CA TYR A 47 -15.31 -0.84 17.15
C TYR A 47 -15.66 -2.33 17.21
N ILE A 48 -16.21 -2.81 18.33
CA ILE A 48 -16.68 -4.19 18.47
C ILE A 48 -17.78 -4.51 17.43
N GLU A 49 -18.74 -3.60 17.23
CA GLU A 49 -19.82 -3.78 16.25
C GLU A 49 -19.30 -3.77 14.80
N CYS A 50 -18.35 -2.89 14.49
CA CYS A 50 -17.64 -2.87 13.21
C CYS A 50 -16.90 -4.19 12.96
N ASN A 51 -16.11 -4.66 13.93
CA ASN A 51 -15.39 -5.93 13.85
C ASN A 51 -16.36 -7.11 13.63
N ASN A 52 -17.43 -7.19 14.41
CA ASN A 52 -18.46 -8.23 14.27
C ASN A 52 -19.11 -8.23 12.88
N SER A 53 -19.30 -7.05 12.29
CA SER A 53 -19.85 -6.91 10.94
C SER A 53 -18.88 -7.44 9.87
N ILE A 54 -17.58 -7.13 9.99
CA ILE A 54 -16.53 -7.62 9.09
C ILE A 54 -16.37 -9.14 9.20
N VAL A 55 -16.25 -9.66 10.42
CA VAL A 55 -16.16 -11.10 10.69
C VAL A 55 -17.40 -11.83 10.19
N GLY A 56 -18.59 -11.31 10.47
CA GLY A 56 -19.85 -11.88 10.01
C GLY A 56 -19.98 -11.91 8.48
N PHE A 57 -19.59 -10.82 7.81
CA PHE A 57 -19.54 -10.77 6.35
C PHE A 57 -18.58 -11.82 5.79
N PHE A 58 -17.34 -11.87 6.31
CA PHE A 58 -16.31 -12.78 5.83
C PHE A 58 -16.73 -14.25 6.00
N ASN A 59 -17.26 -14.61 7.16
CA ASN A 59 -17.76 -15.96 7.43
C ASN A 59 -18.90 -16.36 6.47
N SER A 60 -19.84 -15.44 6.20
CA SER A 60 -20.91 -15.68 5.23
C SER A 60 -20.37 -15.85 3.81
N LEU A 61 -19.34 -15.10 3.42
CA LEU A 61 -18.70 -15.20 2.11
C LEU A 61 -17.99 -16.56 1.94
N ILE A 62 -17.17 -16.97 2.93
CA ILE A 62 -16.49 -18.28 2.93
C ILE A 62 -17.50 -19.42 2.92
N LYS A 63 -18.60 -19.31 3.68
CA LYS A 63 -19.70 -20.28 3.63
C LYS A 63 -20.32 -20.39 2.24
N CYS A 64 -20.52 -19.27 1.53
CA CYS A 64 -21.05 -19.29 0.17
C CYS A 64 -20.11 -20.04 -0.79
N ILE A 65 -18.79 -19.81 -0.68
CA ILE A 65 -17.79 -20.52 -1.48
C ILE A 65 -17.81 -22.03 -1.20
N ARG A 66 -17.79 -22.43 0.07
CA ARG A 66 -17.75 -23.84 0.48
C ARG A 66 -19.02 -24.61 0.11
N THR A 67 -20.17 -23.93 0.06
CA THR A 67 -21.46 -24.54 -0.31
C THR A 67 -21.79 -24.40 -1.79
N GLY A 68 -20.90 -23.80 -2.60
CA GLY A 68 -21.12 -23.57 -4.03
C GLY A 68 -22.23 -22.56 -4.34
N ASN A 69 -22.62 -21.72 -3.37
CA ASN A 69 -23.63 -20.69 -3.55
C ASN A 69 -23.05 -19.44 -4.22
N ASN A 70 -22.57 -19.62 -5.45
CA ASN A 70 -21.83 -18.62 -6.20
C ASN A 70 -22.64 -17.33 -6.43
N ARG A 71 -23.96 -17.43 -6.59
CA ARG A 71 -24.83 -16.28 -6.80
C ARG A 71 -24.78 -15.32 -5.60
N ILE A 72 -24.98 -15.84 -4.38
CA ILE A 72 -24.96 -15.00 -3.17
C ILE A 72 -23.55 -14.46 -2.93
N GLY A 73 -22.51 -15.28 -3.08
CA GLY A 73 -21.13 -14.83 -2.90
C GLY A 73 -20.71 -13.70 -3.87
N LEU A 74 -21.14 -13.79 -5.13
CA LEU A 74 -20.95 -12.73 -6.13
C LEU A 74 -21.75 -11.48 -5.78
N GLU A 75 -22.99 -11.60 -5.31
CA GLU A 75 -23.80 -10.47 -4.85
C GLU A 75 -23.18 -9.76 -3.63
N MET A 76 -22.54 -10.52 -2.72
CA MET A 76 -21.83 -9.99 -1.57
C MET A 76 -20.65 -9.10 -2.00
N LEU A 77 -19.67 -9.66 -2.73
CA LEU A 77 -18.49 -8.89 -3.17
C LEU A 77 -18.83 -7.83 -4.22
N GLY A 78 -19.81 -8.08 -5.09
CA GLY A 78 -20.28 -7.10 -6.08
C GLY A 78 -21.04 -5.91 -5.49
N GLY A 79 -21.38 -5.97 -4.20
CA GLY A 79 -21.94 -4.82 -3.46
C GLY A 79 -20.88 -3.90 -2.84
N CYS A 80 -19.64 -4.38 -2.66
CA CYS A 80 -18.52 -3.55 -2.24
C CYS A 80 -18.08 -2.67 -3.41
N ARG A 81 -18.27 -1.35 -3.30
CA ARG A 81 -17.84 -0.36 -4.30
C ARG A 81 -16.73 0.50 -3.72
N GLU A 82 -15.95 1.20 -4.54
CA GLU A 82 -15.00 2.18 -3.99
C GLU A 82 -15.76 3.28 -3.23
N PRO A 83 -15.43 3.49 -1.94
CA PRO A 83 -16.17 4.38 -1.04
C PRO A 83 -15.65 5.82 -1.14
N ASN A 84 -15.85 6.44 -2.31
CA ASN A 84 -15.38 7.80 -2.61
C ASN A 84 -15.83 8.83 -1.58
N GLU A 85 -16.99 8.64 -0.94
CA GLU A 85 -17.51 9.54 0.09
C GLU A 85 -16.60 9.68 1.34
N THR A 86 -15.64 8.78 1.52
CA THR A 86 -14.68 8.84 2.63
C THR A 86 -13.40 9.62 2.29
N HIS A 87 -13.13 9.87 1.00
CA HIS A 87 -11.90 10.50 0.52
C HIS A 87 -10.63 9.81 1.05
N LEU A 88 -10.72 8.51 1.31
CA LEU A 88 -9.59 7.65 1.67
C LEU A 88 -9.21 6.84 0.44
N GLY A 89 -7.92 6.84 0.07
CA GLY A 89 -7.46 6.12 -1.12
C GLY A 89 -6.18 6.69 -1.71
N GLN A 90 -5.82 6.18 -2.89
CA GLN A 90 -4.61 6.59 -3.62
C GLN A 90 -4.88 7.57 -4.77
N SER A 91 -6.11 8.06 -4.95
CA SER A 91 -6.43 8.93 -6.09
C SER A 91 -5.82 10.32 -5.91
N THR A 92 -4.98 10.73 -6.86
CA THR A 92 -4.37 12.08 -6.93
C THR A 92 -5.24 13.09 -7.72
N ALA A 93 -6.40 12.68 -8.20
CA ALA A 93 -7.37 13.51 -8.91
C ALA A 93 -8.77 13.30 -8.31
N SER A 94 -9.70 14.24 -8.55
CA SER A 94 -11.09 14.15 -8.08
C SER A 94 -11.66 12.74 -8.30
N PRO A 95 -12.45 12.18 -7.35
CA PRO A 95 -12.87 10.77 -7.35
C PRO A 95 -13.65 10.36 -8.61
N ARG A 96 -12.94 10.14 -9.72
CA ARG A 96 -13.50 9.67 -10.99
C ARG A 96 -13.49 8.16 -10.91
N GLY A 97 -14.55 7.66 -10.28
CA GLY A 97 -14.79 6.27 -9.94
C GLY A 97 -14.14 5.27 -10.88
N ARG A 98 -13.08 4.64 -10.39
CA ARG A 98 -12.58 3.37 -10.90
C ARG A 98 -12.75 2.33 -9.80
N GLY A 99 -13.95 2.32 -9.24
CA GLY A 99 -14.14 1.54 -8.04
C GLY A 99 -14.16 0.05 -8.26
N LEU A 100 -14.37 -0.67 -7.15
CA LEU A 100 -14.87 -2.03 -7.18
C LEU A 100 -16.23 -2.09 -7.88
N GLY A 101 -16.21 -2.07 -9.22
CA GLY A 101 -17.37 -2.33 -10.03
C GLY A 101 -17.77 -3.80 -9.94
N PRO A 102 -18.95 -4.19 -10.45
CA PRO A 102 -19.37 -5.59 -10.56
C PRO A 102 -18.30 -6.50 -11.18
N GLU A 103 -17.47 -5.93 -12.05
CA GLU A 103 -16.33 -6.60 -12.69
C GLU A 103 -15.18 -6.91 -11.70
N LYS A 104 -14.68 -5.93 -10.93
CA LYS A 104 -13.65 -6.16 -9.90
C LYS A 104 -14.18 -7.12 -8.82
N GLY A 105 -15.45 -6.97 -8.41
CA GLY A 105 -16.10 -7.91 -7.47
C GLY A 105 -16.17 -9.35 -8.00
N ARG A 106 -16.47 -9.55 -9.30
CA ARG A 106 -16.46 -10.86 -9.95
C ARG A 106 -15.05 -11.44 -10.04
N VAL A 107 -14.03 -10.63 -10.32
CA VAL A 107 -12.62 -11.04 -10.35
C VAL A 107 -12.18 -11.49 -8.96
N LEU A 108 -12.44 -10.70 -7.92
CA LEU A 108 -12.11 -11.05 -6.54
C LEU A 108 -12.83 -12.32 -6.09
N TYR A 109 -14.13 -12.44 -6.39
CA TYR A 109 -14.88 -13.66 -6.07
C TYR A 109 -14.28 -14.87 -6.77
N LYS A 110 -13.93 -14.74 -8.06
CA LYS A 110 -13.27 -15.81 -8.82
C LYS A 110 -11.97 -16.22 -8.14
N SER A 111 -11.05 -15.28 -7.87
CA SER A 111 -9.78 -15.55 -7.18
C SER A 111 -9.97 -16.22 -5.83
N LEU A 112 -10.95 -15.77 -5.04
CA LEU A 112 -11.25 -16.35 -3.74
C LEU A 112 -11.85 -17.76 -3.89
N SER A 113 -12.82 -17.96 -4.79
CA SER A 113 -13.49 -19.24 -5.02
C SER A 113 -12.61 -20.32 -5.65
N GLU A 114 -11.60 -19.92 -6.44
CA GLU A 114 -10.64 -20.82 -7.06
C GLU A 114 -9.50 -21.17 -6.10
N SER A 115 -9.25 -20.36 -5.07
CA SER A 115 -8.19 -20.57 -4.09
C SER A 115 -8.48 -21.74 -3.15
N GLU A 116 -7.51 -22.64 -3.03
CA GLU A 116 -7.54 -23.73 -2.06
C GLU A 116 -7.62 -23.23 -0.61
N ALA A 117 -7.04 -22.06 -0.30
CA ALA A 117 -7.11 -21.48 1.05
C ALA A 117 -8.57 -21.22 1.48
N ALA A 118 -9.40 -20.69 0.57
CA ALA A 118 -10.80 -20.42 0.86
C ALA A 118 -11.63 -21.71 0.90
N LYS A 119 -11.38 -22.66 -0.02
CA LYS A 119 -12.12 -23.94 -0.09
C LYS A 119 -11.87 -24.82 1.14
N THR A 120 -10.63 -24.86 1.61
CA THR A 120 -10.22 -25.66 2.79
C THR A 120 -10.62 -25.01 4.11
N GLY A 121 -11.03 -23.74 4.09
CA GLY A 121 -11.33 -22.98 5.32
C GLY A 121 -10.07 -22.57 6.08
N PHE A 122 -8.94 -22.47 5.40
CA PHE A 122 -7.67 -22.02 5.98
C PHE A 122 -7.67 -20.52 6.29
N LEU A 123 -8.40 -19.73 5.50
CA LEU A 123 -8.56 -18.30 5.78
C LEU A 123 -9.44 -18.10 7.02
N GLU A 124 -8.92 -17.43 8.03
CA GLU A 124 -9.61 -17.16 9.30
C GLU A 124 -10.31 -15.80 9.27
N ASP A 125 -9.70 -14.82 8.62
CA ASP A 125 -10.18 -13.44 8.56
C ASP A 125 -9.97 -12.79 7.18
N LEU A 126 -10.47 -11.56 7.02
CA LEU A 126 -10.36 -10.80 5.78
C LEU A 126 -8.90 -10.45 5.44
N ASN A 127 -8.06 -10.17 6.44
CA ASN A 127 -6.65 -9.81 6.25
C ASN A 127 -5.83 -10.99 5.69
N ASP A 128 -6.21 -12.24 5.97
CA ASP A 128 -5.58 -13.42 5.35
C ASP A 128 -5.70 -13.41 3.81
N CYS A 129 -6.74 -12.78 3.27
CA CYS A 129 -6.88 -12.60 1.83
C CYS A 129 -5.75 -11.75 1.25
N GLU A 130 -5.30 -10.72 1.98
CA GLU A 130 -4.17 -9.90 1.57
C GLU A 130 -2.88 -10.72 1.48
N LEU A 131 -2.70 -11.71 2.34
CA LEU A 131 -1.50 -12.54 2.34
C LEU A 131 -1.51 -13.58 1.21
N MET A 132 -2.67 -14.19 0.96
CA MET A 132 -2.73 -15.48 0.26
C MET A 132 -3.58 -15.46 -1.01
N ILE A 133 -4.40 -14.44 -1.25
CA ILE A 133 -5.35 -14.40 -2.37
C ILE A 133 -4.94 -13.32 -3.38
N PRO A 134 -4.64 -13.67 -4.65
CA PRO A 134 -4.40 -12.69 -5.70
C PRO A 134 -5.56 -11.69 -5.85
N GLY A 135 -5.23 -10.42 -6.09
CA GLY A 135 -6.22 -9.34 -6.24
C GLY A 135 -6.64 -8.63 -4.94
N PHE A 136 -6.37 -9.22 -3.77
CA PHE A 136 -6.63 -8.58 -2.48
C PHE A 136 -5.39 -7.78 -2.02
N GLY A 137 -5.33 -6.49 -2.28
CA GLY A 137 -4.32 -5.60 -1.70
C GLY A 137 -4.88 -4.77 -0.54
N PRO A 138 -4.05 -3.93 0.13
CA PRO A 138 -4.47 -3.01 1.18
C PRO A 138 -5.71 -2.18 0.81
N ASP A 139 -5.71 -1.63 -0.41
CA ASP A 139 -6.82 -0.86 -1.00
C ASP A 139 -8.12 -1.67 -1.06
N THR A 140 -8.07 -2.87 -1.66
CA THR A 140 -9.22 -3.78 -1.74
C THR A 140 -9.75 -4.15 -0.34
N ILE A 141 -8.86 -4.40 0.63
CA ILE A 141 -9.25 -4.73 2.00
C ILE A 141 -9.93 -3.53 2.68
N SER A 142 -9.36 -2.33 2.51
CA SER A 142 -9.93 -1.08 3.01
C SER A 142 -11.31 -0.80 2.43
N ASP A 143 -11.45 -0.88 1.11
CA ASP A 143 -12.73 -0.69 0.44
C ASP A 143 -13.79 -1.66 0.94
N ILE A 144 -13.47 -2.97 0.99
CA ILE A 144 -14.40 -3.99 1.47
C ILE A 144 -14.81 -3.68 2.91
N SER A 145 -13.84 -3.34 3.77
CA SER A 145 -14.08 -3.00 5.17
C SER A 145 -15.03 -1.81 5.29
N ILE A 146 -14.75 -0.70 4.60
CA ILE A 146 -15.59 0.52 4.61
C ILE A 146 -17.01 0.21 4.15
N ASN A 147 -17.21 -0.58 3.08
CA ASN A 147 -18.55 -0.93 2.64
C ASN A 147 -19.31 -1.76 3.68
N ILE A 148 -18.64 -2.72 4.31
CA ILE A 148 -19.26 -3.55 5.34
C ILE A 148 -19.70 -2.68 6.53
N ILE A 149 -18.84 -1.76 6.98
CA ILE A 149 -19.12 -0.90 8.14
C ILE A 149 -19.85 0.40 7.80
N ARG A 150 -20.26 0.60 6.55
CA ARG A 150 -20.87 1.86 6.08
C ARG A 150 -22.03 2.34 6.95
N GLY A 151 -22.87 1.43 7.44
CA GLY A 151 -23.96 1.78 8.36
C GLY A 151 -23.47 2.37 9.69
N HIS A 152 -22.37 1.86 10.22
CA HIS A 152 -21.70 2.37 11.42
C HIS A 152 -21.06 3.74 11.17
N LEU A 153 -20.45 3.93 10.00
CA LEU A 153 -19.89 5.22 9.57
C LEU A 153 -20.96 6.29 9.35
N VAL A 154 -22.12 5.92 8.79
CA VAL A 154 -23.28 6.83 8.68
C VAL A 154 -23.72 7.33 10.06
N SER A 155 -23.86 6.41 11.02
CA SER A 155 -24.27 6.76 12.39
C SER A 155 -23.22 7.62 13.09
N PHE A 156 -21.94 7.29 12.94
CA PHE A 156 -20.83 8.08 13.44
C PHE A 156 -20.81 9.50 12.84
N THR A 157 -20.94 9.60 11.51
CA THR A 157 -20.98 10.88 10.80
C THR A 157 -22.14 11.76 11.28
N GLN A 158 -23.33 11.19 11.48
CA GLN A 158 -24.48 11.92 12.01
C GLN A 158 -24.24 12.47 13.42
N ASN A 159 -23.58 11.68 14.28
CA ASN A 159 -23.22 12.11 15.62
C ASN A 159 -22.20 13.26 15.59
N GLN A 160 -21.18 13.17 14.74
CA GLN A 160 -20.20 14.25 14.55
C GLN A 160 -20.86 15.51 13.98
N CYS A 161 -21.75 15.39 12.99
CA CYS A 161 -22.47 16.54 12.47
C CYS A 161 -23.33 17.21 13.55
N LYS A 162 -24.02 16.43 14.38
CA LYS A 162 -24.82 16.96 15.50
C LYS A 162 -23.93 17.63 16.55
N LEU A 163 -22.79 17.03 16.87
CA LEU A 163 -21.83 17.54 17.87
C LEU A 163 -21.27 18.90 17.45
N HIS A 164 -20.90 19.05 16.18
CA HIS A 164 -20.23 20.24 15.65
C HIS A 164 -21.19 21.22 14.95
N GLY A 165 -22.51 20.97 14.99
CA GLY A 165 -23.51 21.86 14.37
C GLY A 165 -23.49 21.88 12.84
N ILE A 166 -23.00 20.82 12.19
CA ILE A 166 -22.83 20.73 10.74
C ILE A 166 -24.18 20.44 10.07
N PRO A 167 -24.58 21.23 9.05
CA PRO A 167 -25.81 20.98 8.34
C PRO A 167 -25.75 19.64 7.60
N SER A 168 -26.87 18.91 7.65
CA SER A 168 -27.00 17.61 7.00
C SER A 168 -28.27 17.59 6.16
N GLN A 169 -28.23 16.91 5.02
CA GLN A 169 -29.37 16.76 4.13
C GLN A 169 -29.69 15.29 3.87
N ARG A 170 -30.97 15.00 3.61
CA ARG A 170 -31.43 13.64 3.32
C ARG A 170 -30.99 13.23 1.91
N VAL A 171 -30.02 12.34 1.83
CA VAL A 171 -29.41 11.86 0.60
C VAL A 171 -29.33 10.34 0.58
N ARG A 172 -29.00 9.77 -0.59
CA ARG A 172 -28.74 8.34 -0.74
C ARG A 172 -27.42 8.03 -0.05
N ALA A 173 -27.44 7.20 0.99
CA ALA A 173 -26.26 6.79 1.76
C ALA A 173 -25.49 5.63 1.11
N GLY A 174 -25.92 5.17 -0.06
CA GLY A 174 -25.42 3.97 -0.71
C GLY A 174 -26.11 2.69 -0.25
N LYS A 175 -25.43 1.55 -0.48
CA LYS A 175 -25.87 0.23 -0.04
C LYS A 175 -25.25 -0.07 1.32
N ILE A 176 -26.07 -0.41 2.31
CA ILE A 176 -25.61 -0.81 3.64
C ILE A 176 -25.76 -2.34 3.77
N TRP A 177 -24.75 -2.97 4.37
CA TRP A 177 -24.78 -4.40 4.62
C TRP A 177 -25.77 -4.73 5.74
N ASN A 178 -26.70 -5.64 5.47
CA ASN A 178 -27.59 -6.21 6.49
C ASN A 178 -27.06 -7.60 6.88
N PRO A 179 -26.38 -7.76 8.02
CA PRO A 179 -25.78 -9.03 8.42
C PRO A 179 -26.83 -10.12 8.68
N ALA A 180 -28.02 -9.76 9.18
CA ALA A 180 -29.09 -10.71 9.48
C ALA A 180 -29.65 -11.38 8.22
N LYS A 181 -29.72 -10.63 7.10
CA LYS A 181 -30.20 -11.14 5.81
C LYS A 181 -29.07 -11.56 4.87
N SER A 182 -27.82 -11.22 5.19
CA SER A 182 -26.67 -11.34 4.30
C SER A 182 -26.90 -10.69 2.93
N GLN A 183 -27.45 -9.46 2.94
CA GLN A 183 -27.82 -8.73 1.73
C GLN A 183 -27.51 -7.24 1.85
N TRP A 184 -27.33 -6.60 0.70
CA TRP A 184 -27.13 -5.16 0.58
C TRP A 184 -28.48 -4.43 0.44
N GLU A 185 -28.75 -3.47 1.33
CA GLU A 185 -29.99 -2.69 1.35
C GLU A 185 -29.71 -1.22 0.99
N SER A 186 -30.53 -0.64 0.10
CA SER A 186 -30.38 0.79 -0.23
C SER A 186 -31.00 1.65 0.86
N HIS A 187 -30.25 2.64 1.35
CA HIS A 187 -30.71 3.51 2.44
C HIS A 187 -30.56 4.99 2.09
N PHE A 188 -31.45 5.79 2.68
CA PHE A 188 -31.38 7.24 2.70
C PHE A 188 -31.04 7.68 4.12
N SER A 189 -30.09 8.59 4.26
CA SER A 189 -29.63 9.10 5.55
C SER A 189 -29.42 10.60 5.49
N SER A 190 -29.45 11.25 6.65
CA SER A 190 -29.02 12.64 6.76
C SER A 190 -27.48 12.66 6.82
N LEU A 191 -26.81 13.28 5.86
CA LEU A 191 -25.34 13.36 5.76
C LEU A 191 -24.91 14.78 5.37
N PRO A 192 -23.68 15.20 5.73
CA PRO A 192 -23.10 16.43 5.19
C PRO A 192 -22.85 16.25 3.68
N VAL A 193 -23.07 17.32 2.91
CA VAL A 193 -22.93 17.30 1.45
C VAL A 193 -22.16 18.52 1.00
N VAL A 194 -21.17 18.29 0.15
CA VAL A 194 -20.35 19.33 -0.48
C VAL A 194 -20.35 19.07 -1.98
N ALA A 195 -20.60 20.10 -2.80
CA ALA A 195 -20.64 19.98 -4.26
C ALA A 195 -21.53 18.83 -4.77
N ASP A 196 -22.71 18.64 -4.15
CA ASP A 196 -23.68 17.56 -4.42
C ASP A 196 -23.20 16.14 -4.08
N GLU A 197 -22.04 15.99 -3.44
CA GLU A 197 -21.47 14.72 -3.02
C GLU A 197 -21.65 14.50 -1.50
N PRO A 198 -22.29 13.41 -1.07
CA PRO A 198 -22.37 13.07 0.35
C PRO A 198 -21.02 12.61 0.89
N LEU A 199 -20.70 13.03 2.11
CA LEU A 199 -19.46 12.66 2.79
C LEU A 199 -19.74 11.70 3.95
N LEU A 200 -18.80 10.78 4.18
CA LEU A 200 -18.75 9.92 5.36
C LEU A 200 -17.44 10.18 6.11
N LEU A 201 -17.58 10.51 7.39
CA LEU A 201 -16.45 10.70 8.29
C LEU A 201 -15.99 9.35 8.84
N VAL A 202 -14.68 9.16 8.86
CA VAL A 202 -14.03 7.95 9.40
C VAL A 202 -13.33 8.30 10.71
N PRO A 203 -13.54 7.55 11.80
CA PRO A 203 -12.83 7.78 13.05
C PRO A 203 -11.32 7.74 12.83
N ARG A 204 -10.59 8.68 13.43
CA ARG A 204 -9.13 8.78 13.26
C ARG A 204 -8.39 7.53 13.77
N ASP A 205 -8.94 6.84 14.76
CA ASP A 205 -8.32 5.64 15.32
C ASP A 205 -8.56 4.38 14.46
N ALA A 206 -9.48 4.45 13.49
CA ALA A 206 -9.79 3.36 12.56
C ALA A 206 -8.88 3.33 11.33
N VAL A 207 -8.08 4.38 11.09
CA VAL A 207 -7.24 4.48 9.88
C VAL A 207 -5.78 4.12 10.13
N ARG A 208 -5.10 3.62 9.10
CA ARG A 208 -3.67 3.30 9.07
C ARG A 208 -3.01 3.90 7.84
N ILE A 209 -1.72 4.20 7.92
CA ILE A 209 -0.91 4.64 6.76
C ILE A 209 -0.60 3.46 5.85
N GLU A 210 -0.41 2.29 6.43
CA GLU A 210 -0.16 1.03 5.73
C GLU A 210 -1.02 -0.08 6.34
N SER A 211 -1.33 -1.11 5.54
CA SER A 211 -1.94 -2.32 6.10
C SER A 211 -1.03 -2.96 7.15
N SER A 212 -1.65 -3.45 8.22
CA SER A 212 -1.00 -4.11 9.35
C SER A 212 -0.32 -5.41 8.91
N VAL A 213 -0.90 -6.07 7.90
CA VAL A 213 -0.32 -7.21 7.22
C VAL A 213 -0.03 -6.84 5.77
N SER A 214 0.97 -7.46 5.15
CA SER A 214 1.06 -7.50 3.69
C SER A 214 1.79 -8.74 3.22
N ALA A 215 1.48 -9.20 2.01
CA ALA A 215 2.17 -10.33 1.39
C ALA A 215 3.69 -10.11 1.33
N LYS A 216 4.16 -8.87 1.11
CA LYS A 216 5.58 -8.53 1.07
C LYS A 216 6.26 -8.64 2.44
N LYS A 217 5.61 -8.15 3.51
CA LYS A 217 6.12 -8.29 4.88
C LYS A 217 6.14 -9.76 5.31
N PHE A 218 5.12 -10.53 4.94
CA PHE A 218 5.07 -11.96 5.24
C PHE A 218 6.06 -12.77 4.39
N GLU A 219 6.32 -12.40 3.14
CA GLU A 219 7.40 -12.97 2.31
C GLU A 219 8.76 -12.81 3.00
N ALA A 220 9.06 -11.62 3.53
CA ALA A 220 10.31 -11.40 4.25
C ALA A 220 10.44 -12.35 5.46
N ARG A 221 9.35 -12.55 6.23
CA ARG A 221 9.32 -13.52 7.33
C ARG A 221 9.56 -14.95 6.83
N ALA A 222 8.89 -15.37 5.76
CA ALA A 222 9.05 -16.70 5.19
C ALA A 222 10.49 -16.92 4.69
N ILE A 223 11.10 -15.90 4.07
CA ILE A 223 12.50 -15.95 3.66
C ILE A 223 13.42 -16.13 4.88
N ASP A 224 13.21 -15.37 5.95
CA ASP A 224 14.03 -15.47 7.16
C ASP A 224 13.93 -16.85 7.81
N PHE A 225 12.72 -17.42 7.84
CA PHE A 225 12.50 -18.79 8.28
C PHE A 225 13.26 -19.80 7.41
N LEU A 226 13.12 -19.72 6.08
CA LEU A 226 13.77 -20.64 5.14
C LEU A 226 15.30 -20.51 5.16
N VAL A 227 15.84 -19.30 5.41
CA VAL A 227 17.28 -19.09 5.64
C VAL A 227 17.73 -19.91 6.85
N GLN A 228 17.03 -19.78 7.97
CA GLN A 228 17.38 -20.48 9.20
C GLN A 228 17.24 -22.00 9.05
N GLU A 229 16.15 -22.46 8.43
CA GLU A 229 15.93 -23.87 8.13
C GLU A 229 17.09 -24.48 7.31
N ASN A 230 17.56 -23.77 6.28
CA ASN A 230 18.67 -24.24 5.45
C ASN A 230 20.01 -24.23 6.19
N LEU A 231 20.24 -23.25 7.08
CA LEU A 231 21.42 -23.21 7.94
C LEU A 231 21.46 -24.41 8.89
N ASP A 232 20.34 -24.71 9.53
CA ASP A 232 20.21 -25.80 10.50
C ASP A 232 20.31 -27.17 9.83
N ALA A 233 19.73 -27.33 8.65
CA ALA A 233 19.79 -28.57 7.86
C ALA A 233 21.14 -28.77 7.12
N HIS A 234 22.06 -27.80 7.17
CA HIS A 234 23.36 -27.83 6.49
C HIS A 234 23.24 -28.15 4.99
N THR A 235 22.28 -27.53 4.32
CA THR A 235 22.00 -27.81 2.90
C THR A 235 23.12 -27.28 1.99
N SER A 236 23.06 -27.64 0.70
CA SER A 236 23.98 -27.13 -0.32
C SER A 236 23.90 -25.62 -0.54
N LEU A 237 22.90 -24.93 0.04
CA LEU A 237 22.77 -23.48 -0.02
C LEU A 237 23.64 -22.76 1.02
N VAL A 238 24.17 -23.47 2.01
CA VAL A 238 25.02 -22.90 3.06
C VAL A 238 26.40 -22.57 2.50
N ARG A 239 26.85 -21.33 2.72
CA ARG A 239 28.18 -20.84 2.36
C ARG A 239 28.97 -20.50 3.60
N VAL A 240 30.29 -20.72 3.54
CA VAL A 240 31.22 -20.31 4.60
C VAL A 240 31.98 -19.08 4.13
N LEU A 241 31.84 -17.98 4.86
CA LEU A 241 32.54 -16.73 4.60
C LEU A 241 34.02 -16.82 5.02
N LYS A 242 34.83 -15.85 4.60
CA LYS A 242 36.27 -15.81 4.94
C LYS A 242 36.55 -15.79 6.45
N ASN A 243 35.63 -15.26 7.24
CA ASN A 243 35.69 -15.21 8.71
C ASN A 243 35.23 -16.53 9.39
N GLY A 244 34.84 -17.55 8.61
CA GLY A 244 34.32 -18.83 9.12
C GLY A 244 32.82 -18.83 9.41
N GLU A 245 32.12 -17.72 9.21
CA GLU A 245 30.68 -17.61 9.43
C GLU A 245 29.89 -18.37 8.35
N ARG A 246 28.86 -19.12 8.78
CA ARG A 246 27.94 -19.83 7.88
C ARG A 246 26.75 -18.94 7.56
N VAL A 247 26.51 -18.73 6.27
CA VAL A 247 25.41 -17.87 5.80
C VAL A 247 24.62 -18.54 4.67
N VAL A 248 23.33 -18.22 4.62
CA VAL A 248 22.47 -18.49 3.47
C VAL A 248 21.92 -17.14 3.01
N HIS A 249 22.10 -16.80 1.73
CA HIS A 249 21.68 -15.50 1.22
C HIS A 249 20.18 -15.48 0.94
N LYS A 250 19.47 -14.46 1.45
CA LYS A 250 18.04 -14.23 1.18
C LYS A 250 17.70 -14.23 -0.31
N LYS A 251 18.58 -13.64 -1.14
CA LYS A 251 18.44 -13.63 -2.60
C LYS A 251 18.38 -15.04 -3.18
N THR A 252 19.26 -15.94 -2.73
CA THR A 252 19.27 -17.36 -3.14
C THR A 252 17.98 -18.07 -2.72
N ILE A 253 17.48 -17.84 -1.50
CA ILE A 253 16.18 -18.40 -1.08
C ILE A 253 15.06 -17.92 -2.03
N LYS A 254 15.02 -16.62 -2.33
CA LYS A 254 13.99 -16.05 -3.20
C LYS A 254 14.06 -16.62 -4.63
N GLU A 255 15.24 -16.61 -5.24
CA GLU A 255 15.43 -16.99 -6.65
C GLU A 255 15.45 -18.52 -6.87
N GLU A 256 15.98 -19.28 -5.92
CA GLU A 256 16.17 -20.72 -6.11
C GLU A 256 15.22 -21.60 -5.32
N VAL A 257 14.74 -21.18 -4.15
CA VAL A 257 13.83 -22.01 -3.35
C VAL A 257 12.39 -21.63 -3.66
N ILE A 258 12.04 -20.35 -3.50
CA ILE A 258 10.67 -19.86 -3.68
C ILE A 258 10.24 -20.00 -5.15
N GLN A 259 11.02 -19.49 -6.11
CA GLN A 259 10.65 -19.61 -7.53
C GLN A 259 10.56 -21.06 -8.00
N LYS A 260 11.49 -21.94 -7.58
CA LYS A 260 11.40 -23.37 -7.93
C LYS A 260 10.15 -24.01 -7.33
N ARG A 261 9.80 -23.72 -6.07
CA ARG A 261 8.55 -24.20 -5.45
C ARG A 261 7.32 -23.71 -6.20
N ILE A 262 7.26 -22.43 -6.56
CA ILE A 262 6.16 -21.85 -7.35
C ILE A 262 6.01 -22.59 -8.68
N GLN A 263 7.11 -22.82 -9.39
CA GLN A 263 7.08 -23.51 -10.69
C GLN A 263 6.71 -24.99 -10.56
N GLN A 264 7.32 -25.71 -9.60
CA GLN A 264 7.12 -27.16 -9.43
C GLN A 264 5.73 -27.52 -8.94
N LYS A 265 5.13 -26.70 -8.06
CA LYS A 265 3.78 -26.90 -7.53
C LYS A 265 2.71 -26.11 -8.31
N GLU A 266 3.07 -25.47 -9.42
CA GLU A 266 2.17 -24.63 -10.25
C GLU A 266 1.38 -23.60 -9.42
N LEU A 267 2.05 -22.96 -8.46
CA LEU A 267 1.41 -22.02 -7.53
C LEU A 267 1.06 -20.70 -8.22
N GLN A 268 0.02 -20.02 -7.72
CA GLN A 268 -0.43 -18.71 -8.21
C GLN A 268 0.48 -17.56 -7.76
N GLY A 269 1.75 -17.60 -8.18
CA GLY A 269 2.78 -16.61 -7.84
C GLY A 269 3.11 -16.56 -6.35
N LEU A 270 3.54 -15.38 -5.87
CA LEU A 270 3.99 -15.19 -4.48
C LEU A 270 2.91 -15.57 -3.48
N LYS A 271 1.67 -15.13 -3.66
CA LYS A 271 0.59 -15.40 -2.70
C LYS A 271 0.20 -16.87 -2.64
N GLY A 272 0.27 -17.57 -3.78
CA GLY A 272 0.13 -19.03 -3.82
C GLY A 272 1.24 -19.73 -3.03
N PHE A 273 2.48 -19.25 -3.12
CA PHE A 273 3.57 -19.70 -2.27
C PHE A 273 3.33 -19.41 -0.78
N LEU A 274 2.89 -18.20 -0.43
CA LEU A 274 2.65 -17.83 0.97
C LEU A 274 1.55 -18.67 1.61
N PHE A 275 0.52 -19.05 0.86
CA PHE A 275 -0.48 -20.02 1.32
C PHE A 275 0.14 -21.40 1.59
N ASP A 276 0.89 -21.94 0.63
CA ASP A 276 1.52 -23.25 0.77
C ASP A 276 2.52 -23.28 1.94
N PHE A 277 3.33 -22.22 2.08
CA PHE A 277 4.24 -22.02 3.20
C PHE A 277 3.50 -21.92 4.54
N ALA A 278 2.44 -21.10 4.64
CA ALA A 278 1.67 -20.96 5.88
C ALA A 278 0.96 -22.26 6.29
N ARG A 279 0.62 -23.13 5.32
CA ARG A 279 0.08 -24.45 5.61
C ARG A 279 1.14 -25.42 6.13
N GLU A 280 2.38 -25.33 5.61
CA GLU A 280 3.52 -26.12 6.09
C GLU A 280 4.01 -25.64 7.47
N HIS A 281 3.93 -24.33 7.73
CA HIS A 281 4.45 -23.66 8.92
C HIS A 281 3.41 -22.70 9.55
N PRO A 282 2.29 -23.23 10.08
CA PRO A 282 1.20 -22.42 10.63
C PRO A 282 1.65 -21.53 11.80
N GLU A 283 2.64 -21.97 12.58
CA GLU A 283 3.23 -21.20 13.68
C GLU A 283 3.80 -19.85 13.21
N VAL A 284 4.41 -19.82 12.01
CA VAL A 284 5.00 -18.59 11.46
C VAL A 284 3.92 -17.58 11.06
N LEU A 285 2.79 -18.06 10.53
CA LEU A 285 1.64 -17.21 10.21
C LEU A 285 1.02 -16.66 11.50
N VAL A 286 0.79 -17.50 12.51
CA VAL A 286 0.21 -17.10 13.80
C VAL A 286 1.07 -16.03 14.47
N ASP A 287 2.38 -16.24 14.54
CA ASP A 287 3.30 -15.27 15.13
C ASP A 287 3.33 -13.95 14.35
N TYR A 288 3.31 -14.03 13.01
CA TYR A 288 3.25 -12.86 12.15
C TYR A 288 1.95 -12.05 12.36
N LYS A 289 0.78 -12.72 12.43
CA LYS A 289 -0.52 -12.08 12.67
C LYS A 289 -0.57 -11.45 14.06
N ARG A 290 -0.09 -12.13 15.10
CA ARG A 290 -0.04 -11.60 16.48
C ARG A 290 0.73 -10.28 16.53
N GLU A 291 1.93 -10.24 15.97
CA GLU A 291 2.72 -9.01 15.94
C GLU A 291 2.10 -7.93 15.04
N ALA A 292 1.42 -8.31 13.96
CA ALA A 292 0.72 -7.35 13.10
C ALA A 292 -0.42 -6.64 13.86
N ILE A 293 -1.17 -7.37 14.68
CA ILE A 293 -2.22 -6.80 15.55
C ILE A 293 -1.61 -5.85 16.57
N GLU A 294 -0.52 -6.24 17.25
CA GLU A 294 0.18 -5.40 18.22
C GLU A 294 0.70 -4.09 17.60
N ARG A 295 1.20 -4.17 16.35
CA ARG A 295 1.68 -3.00 15.59
C ARG A 295 0.58 -2.19 14.93
N SER A 296 -0.66 -2.68 14.87
CA SER A 296 -1.80 -1.99 14.25
C SER A 296 -2.30 -0.84 15.12
N GLN A 297 -1.41 0.04 15.58
CA GLN A 297 -1.78 1.20 16.38
C GLN A 297 -2.37 2.31 15.50
N PRO A 298 -3.29 3.12 16.03
CA PRO A 298 -3.74 4.34 15.37
C PRO A 298 -2.58 5.21 14.89
N VAL A 299 -2.80 5.94 13.79
CA VAL A 299 -1.84 6.95 13.35
C VAL A 299 -1.72 8.01 14.46
N PRO A 300 -0.49 8.28 14.97
CA PRO A 300 -0.30 9.32 15.97
C PRO A 300 -0.87 10.65 15.49
N VAL A 301 -1.57 11.38 16.37
CA VAL A 301 -2.29 12.62 16.01
C VAL A 301 -1.39 13.66 15.34
N ASP A 302 -0.15 13.81 15.79
CA ASP A 302 0.82 14.74 15.20
C ASP A 302 1.17 14.33 13.76
N GLN A 303 1.34 13.02 13.53
CA GLN A 303 1.61 12.48 12.20
C GLN A 303 0.38 12.62 11.29
N LEU A 304 -0.82 12.35 11.81
CA LEU A 304 -2.07 12.53 11.06
C LEU A 304 -2.27 14.00 10.68
N SER A 305 -1.93 14.93 11.58
CA SER A 305 -1.97 16.37 11.33
C SER A 305 -1.04 16.76 10.19
N ILE A 306 0.20 16.23 10.17
CA ILE A 306 1.15 16.43 9.07
C ILE A 306 0.59 15.89 7.76
N ILE A 307 0.07 14.66 7.75
CA ILE A 307 -0.51 14.04 6.55
C ILE A 307 -1.62 14.93 5.99
N VAL A 308 -2.60 15.27 6.81
CA VAL A 308 -3.75 16.07 6.40
C VAL A 308 -3.34 17.46 5.91
N ASN A 309 -2.38 18.12 6.56
CA ASN A 309 -1.88 19.44 6.15
C ASN A 309 -1.09 19.36 4.84
N ASN A 310 -0.21 18.38 4.67
CA ASN A 310 0.59 18.22 3.45
C ASN A 310 -0.32 17.99 2.24
N TYR A 311 -1.35 17.15 2.37
CA TYR A 311 -2.34 16.97 1.30
C TYR A 311 -3.10 18.27 0.95
N SER A 312 -3.14 19.26 1.85
CA SER A 312 -3.73 20.59 1.60
C SER A 312 -2.77 21.60 0.94
N GLU A 313 -1.47 21.59 1.25
CA GLU A 313 -0.47 22.56 0.76
C GLU A 313 -0.01 22.30 -0.68
N VAL A 314 0.00 21.03 -1.06
CA VAL A 314 0.47 20.48 -2.35
C VAL A 314 -0.15 21.12 -3.62
N SER A 315 -1.30 21.79 -3.54
CA SER A 315 -1.95 22.39 -4.71
C SER A 315 -1.96 23.92 -4.73
N VAL A 316 -1.43 24.60 -3.69
CA VAL A 316 -1.34 26.07 -3.66
C VAL A 316 -0.22 26.59 -4.58
N GLU A 317 0.81 25.78 -4.87
CA GLU A 317 1.91 26.18 -5.77
C GLU A 317 1.56 26.11 -7.27
N MET A 318 0.39 25.59 -7.66
CA MET A 318 0.03 25.41 -9.10
C MET A 318 -0.60 26.64 -9.77
N SER A 319 -0.22 27.86 -9.36
CA SER A 319 -0.60 29.11 -10.05
C SER A 319 0.60 29.93 -10.54
N GLY A 320 1.70 29.25 -10.85
CA GLY A 320 2.80 29.76 -11.67
C GLY A 320 3.33 28.62 -12.54
N ASP A 321 3.63 28.91 -13.80
CA ASP A 321 4.18 27.95 -14.77
C ASP A 321 5.41 27.22 -14.22
N ASN A 322 5.20 25.94 -13.84
CA ASN A 322 6.13 24.80 -13.89
C ASN A 322 5.60 23.70 -12.95
N ALA A 323 4.89 22.72 -13.52
CA ALA A 323 4.37 21.58 -12.78
C ALA A 323 5.52 20.62 -12.42
N ASN A 324 5.97 20.66 -11.17
CA ASN A 324 6.65 19.56 -10.49
C ASN A 324 5.93 19.34 -9.17
N PHE A 325 4.97 18.41 -9.15
CA PHE A 325 4.29 18.02 -7.92
C PHE A 325 4.97 16.80 -7.29
N VAL A 326 5.33 16.99 -6.03
CA VAL A 326 6.17 16.18 -5.15
C VAL A 326 5.27 15.37 -4.21
N GLY A 327 5.16 14.06 -4.43
CA GLY A 327 4.32 13.17 -3.61
C GLY A 327 4.86 11.75 -3.54
N GLY A 328 6.05 11.61 -2.96
CA GLY A 328 6.78 10.36 -2.90
C GLY A 328 6.95 9.76 -1.52
N ASP A 329 6.74 8.44 -1.48
CA ASP A 329 6.90 7.54 -0.36
C ASP A 329 8.30 7.65 0.27
N ASN A 330 8.42 8.45 1.35
CA ASN A 330 9.39 8.24 2.43
C ASN A 330 9.26 9.32 3.53
N MET A 331 8.56 9.00 4.62
CA MET A 331 8.87 9.60 5.93
C MET A 331 9.70 8.59 6.69
N GLY A 332 11.02 8.73 6.54
CA GLY A 332 12.03 7.85 7.10
C GLY A 332 12.09 7.90 8.61
N GLY A 333 12.01 6.72 9.23
CA GLY A 333 12.85 6.41 10.39
C GLY A 333 14.29 6.26 9.90
N VAL A 334 15.18 7.06 10.46
CA VAL A 334 16.62 7.02 10.13
C VAL A 334 17.28 5.80 10.80
N VAL A 335 18.29 5.29 10.10
CA VAL A 335 19.29 4.27 10.46
C VAL A 335 18.97 2.83 10.05
N GLY A 336 19.53 2.40 8.92
CA GLY A 336 19.95 1.00 8.77
C GLY A 336 19.72 0.25 7.45
N SER A 337 19.97 0.85 6.27
CA SER A 337 20.51 0.22 5.02
C SER A 337 20.11 1.06 3.80
N GLY A 338 21.02 1.92 3.34
CA GLY A 338 20.77 2.92 2.30
C GLY A 338 20.58 2.35 0.89
N GLN A 339 19.34 2.21 0.45
CA GLN A 339 19.02 2.23 -0.98
C GLN A 339 18.33 3.55 -1.31
N ILE A 340 18.94 4.31 -2.21
CA ILE A 340 18.37 5.55 -2.74
C ILE A 340 17.13 5.19 -3.55
N ASN A 341 15.99 5.77 -3.19
CA ASN A 341 14.74 5.56 -3.90
C ASN A 341 14.71 6.41 -5.18
N ALA A 342 15.16 5.82 -6.29
CA ALA A 342 15.07 6.41 -7.61
C ALA A 342 13.78 6.07 -8.34
N HIS A 343 12.86 5.27 -7.79
CA HIS A 343 11.54 5.01 -8.42
C HIS A 343 10.66 6.23 -8.37
N ASP A 344 10.75 6.96 -7.26
CA ASP A 344 10.03 8.20 -7.06
C ASP A 344 10.93 9.38 -7.45
N ILE A 345 10.64 10.04 -8.58
CA ILE A 345 11.45 11.16 -9.09
C ILE A 345 11.57 12.30 -8.08
N THR A 346 10.55 12.46 -7.23
CA THR A 346 10.50 13.50 -6.21
C THR A 346 11.38 13.16 -5.03
N ALA A 347 11.25 11.94 -4.50
CA ALA A 347 12.11 11.48 -3.42
C ALA A 347 13.58 11.45 -3.88
N PHE A 348 13.80 11.05 -5.14
CA PHE A 348 15.10 11.07 -5.77
C PHE A 348 15.65 12.50 -5.88
N LYS A 349 14.84 13.46 -6.32
CA LYS A 349 15.24 14.87 -6.39
C LYS A 349 15.59 15.44 -5.03
N GLY A 350 14.75 15.23 -4.02
CA GLY A 350 15.02 15.68 -2.66
C GLY A 350 16.29 15.07 -2.06
N HIS A 351 16.57 13.80 -2.40
CA HIS A 351 17.82 13.14 -2.00
C HIS A 351 19.04 13.74 -2.72
N ILE A 352 18.98 13.90 -4.05
CA ILE A 352 20.06 14.46 -4.86
C ILE A 352 20.40 15.92 -4.45
N GLU A 353 19.39 16.71 -4.08
CA GLU A 353 19.58 18.08 -3.56
C GLU A 353 20.33 18.10 -2.21
N GLN A 354 20.20 17.05 -1.41
CA GLN A 354 20.88 16.91 -0.12
C GLN A 354 22.22 16.14 -0.22
N SER A 355 22.48 15.49 -1.35
CA SER A 355 23.70 14.70 -1.59
C SER A 355 24.95 15.58 -1.76
N GLN A 356 26.10 15.04 -1.35
CA GLN A 356 27.41 15.72 -1.43
C GLN A 356 28.14 15.51 -2.78
N ILE A 357 27.43 15.04 -3.82
CA ILE A 357 28.00 14.87 -5.16
C ILE A 357 28.18 16.21 -5.89
N SER A 358 28.94 16.22 -6.99
CA SER A 358 29.15 17.44 -7.78
C SER A 358 27.86 17.95 -8.45
N GLU A 359 27.78 19.27 -8.70
CA GLU A 359 26.65 19.89 -9.41
C GLU A 359 26.39 19.22 -10.77
N ASP A 360 27.44 18.99 -11.55
CA ASP A 360 27.36 18.30 -12.84
C ASP A 360 26.78 16.88 -12.71
N ALA A 361 27.11 16.16 -11.63
CA ALA A 361 26.58 14.83 -11.37
C ALA A 361 25.10 14.89 -10.98
N ARG A 362 24.72 15.88 -10.17
CA ARG A 362 23.33 16.12 -9.77
C ARG A 362 22.46 16.43 -10.99
N GLU A 363 22.86 17.35 -11.86
CA GLU A 363 22.10 17.68 -13.07
C GLU A 363 21.95 16.48 -14.01
N ALA A 364 23.02 15.71 -14.20
CA ALA A 364 22.98 14.53 -15.05
C ALA A 364 22.11 13.41 -14.48
N LEU A 365 22.15 13.14 -13.17
CA LEU A 365 21.32 12.11 -12.53
C LEU A 365 19.84 12.46 -12.57
N LEU A 366 19.47 13.73 -12.33
CA LEU A 366 18.08 14.20 -12.45
C LEU A 366 17.58 14.10 -13.89
N SER A 367 18.39 14.54 -14.85
CA SER A 367 18.07 14.45 -16.28
C SER A 367 17.92 13.01 -16.74
N ALA A 368 18.82 12.12 -16.30
CA ALA A 368 18.78 10.70 -16.59
C ALA A 368 17.52 10.04 -16.02
N ARG A 369 17.14 10.39 -14.78
CA ARG A 369 15.90 9.89 -14.18
C ARG A 369 14.66 10.39 -14.90
N GLN A 370 14.62 11.66 -15.30
CA GLN A 370 13.49 12.22 -16.05
C GLN A 370 13.34 11.57 -17.43
N GLU A 371 14.45 11.26 -18.10
CA GLU A 371 14.45 10.55 -19.39
C GLU A 371 13.80 9.15 -19.29
N VAL A 372 13.92 8.47 -18.14
CA VAL A 372 13.26 7.15 -17.92
C VAL A 372 11.74 7.21 -18.12
N GLU A 373 11.09 8.31 -17.72
CA GLU A 373 9.64 8.48 -17.89
C GLU A 373 9.22 8.55 -19.36
N GLN A 374 10.11 9.03 -20.23
CA GLN A 374 9.85 9.20 -21.66
C GLN A 374 10.12 7.91 -22.46
N LEU A 375 10.67 6.87 -21.84
CA LEU A 375 10.99 5.62 -22.52
C LEU A 375 9.74 4.79 -22.83
N VAL A 376 9.66 4.31 -24.07
CA VAL A 376 8.63 3.36 -24.54
C VAL A 376 9.13 1.92 -24.34
N ILE A 377 9.30 1.52 -23.08
CA ILE A 377 9.72 0.18 -22.63
C ILE A 377 8.77 -0.33 -21.54
N SER A 378 8.92 -1.59 -21.11
CA SER A 378 8.06 -2.13 -20.06
C SER A 378 8.29 -1.45 -18.70
N GLU A 379 7.25 -1.39 -17.86
CA GLU A 379 7.36 -0.84 -16.50
C GLU A 379 8.37 -1.60 -15.62
N GLY A 380 8.59 -2.90 -15.90
CA GLY A 380 9.66 -3.67 -15.28
C GLY A 380 11.06 -3.19 -15.68
N GLU A 381 11.28 -2.88 -16.96
CA GLU A 381 12.57 -2.34 -17.42
C GLU A 381 12.81 -0.91 -16.89
N LYS A 382 11.77 -0.07 -16.78
CA LYS A 382 11.89 1.23 -16.10
C LYS A 382 12.26 1.09 -14.63
N THR A 383 11.63 0.14 -13.94
CA THR A 383 11.93 -0.20 -12.53
C THR A 383 13.41 -0.59 -12.37
N ASP A 384 13.92 -1.44 -13.26
CA ASP A 384 15.32 -1.88 -13.23
C ASP A 384 16.30 -0.72 -13.50
N ILE A 385 15.99 0.17 -14.45
CA ILE A 385 16.80 1.37 -14.74
C ILE A 385 16.79 2.32 -13.55
N CYS A 386 15.64 2.56 -12.92
CA CYS A 386 15.55 3.37 -11.70
C CYS A 386 16.39 2.77 -10.56
N ASP A 387 16.29 1.46 -10.32
CA ASP A 387 17.14 0.77 -9.33
C ASP A 387 18.63 0.96 -9.59
N ASP A 388 19.04 0.91 -10.85
CA ASP A 388 20.43 1.11 -11.25
C ASP A 388 20.89 2.57 -11.15
N ILE A 389 20.02 3.54 -11.44
CA ILE A 389 20.28 4.97 -11.17
C ILE A 389 20.46 5.21 -9.66
N GLY A 390 19.62 4.60 -8.81
CA GLY A 390 19.74 4.69 -7.35
C GLY A 390 21.06 4.09 -6.84
N LYS A 391 21.48 2.94 -7.38
CA LYS A 391 22.79 2.34 -7.05
C LYS A 391 23.95 3.20 -7.52
N MET A 392 23.87 3.76 -8.73
CA MET A 392 24.90 4.66 -9.26
C MET A 392 25.05 5.89 -8.38
N THR A 393 23.94 6.49 -7.96
CA THR A 393 23.94 7.63 -7.04
C THR A 393 24.61 7.26 -5.72
N SER A 394 24.28 6.10 -5.15
CA SER A 394 24.86 5.65 -3.87
C SER A 394 26.38 5.44 -3.97
N GLU A 395 26.84 4.97 -5.13
CA GLU A 395 28.26 4.77 -5.39
C GLU A 395 29.00 6.11 -5.60
N LEU A 396 28.36 7.09 -6.24
CA LEU A 396 28.90 8.44 -6.44
C LEU A 396 28.96 9.26 -5.14
N GLU A 397 28.14 8.94 -4.14
CA GLU A 397 28.18 9.55 -2.80
C GLU A 397 29.37 9.06 -1.95
N ASN A 398 30.03 7.97 -2.32
CA ASN A 398 31.20 7.48 -1.61
C ASN A 398 32.37 8.47 -1.76
N ALA A 399 33.16 8.63 -0.70
CA ALA A 399 34.36 9.47 -0.73
C ALA A 399 35.38 9.01 -1.79
N GLU A 400 35.41 7.71 -2.08
CA GLU A 400 36.18 7.10 -3.16
C GLU A 400 35.26 6.14 -3.94
N PRO A 401 34.60 6.61 -5.03
CA PRO A 401 33.71 5.78 -5.82
C PRO A 401 34.45 4.64 -6.54
N ASP A 402 33.89 3.42 -6.52
CA ASP A 402 34.45 2.26 -7.22
C ASP A 402 34.17 2.33 -8.72
N SER A 403 35.21 2.57 -9.53
CA SER A 403 35.10 2.69 -10.99
C SER A 403 34.58 1.41 -11.66
N GLY A 404 34.91 0.24 -11.15
CA GLY A 404 34.43 -1.04 -11.69
C GLY A 404 32.93 -1.23 -11.47
N ARG A 405 32.42 -0.78 -10.31
CA ARG A 405 30.97 -0.77 -10.03
C ARG A 405 30.24 0.26 -10.88
N ILE A 406 30.79 1.48 -10.99
CA ILE A 406 30.20 2.53 -11.83
C ILE A 406 30.08 2.04 -13.28
N SER A 407 31.16 1.47 -13.84
CA SER A 407 31.18 0.91 -15.20
C SER A 407 30.14 -0.22 -15.38
N THR A 408 30.06 -1.14 -14.42
CA THR A 408 29.09 -2.25 -14.46
C THR A 408 27.63 -1.75 -14.44
N ILE A 409 27.32 -0.77 -13.57
CA ILE A 409 25.98 -0.20 -13.48
C ILE A 409 25.66 0.58 -14.75
N PHE A 410 26.62 1.36 -15.26
CA PHE A 410 26.51 2.10 -16.50
C PHE A 410 26.17 1.18 -17.69
N ASP A 411 26.89 0.06 -17.84
CA ASP A 411 26.66 -0.89 -18.93
C ASP A 411 25.26 -1.50 -18.90
N ARG A 412 24.72 -1.79 -17.70
CA ARG A 412 23.34 -2.28 -17.57
C ARG A 412 22.34 -1.24 -18.03
N ILE A 413 22.46 0.00 -17.55
CA ILE A 413 21.58 1.11 -17.94
C ILE A 413 21.68 1.35 -19.44
N ASN A 414 22.89 1.47 -19.99
CA ASN A 414 23.12 1.78 -21.40
C ASN A 414 22.64 0.66 -22.34
N LYS A 415 22.66 -0.60 -21.90
CA LYS A 415 22.11 -1.73 -22.65
C LYS A 415 20.57 -1.70 -22.71
N MET A 416 19.91 -1.23 -21.64
CA MET A 416 18.45 -1.14 -21.56
C MET A 416 17.91 0.15 -22.18
N ALA A 417 18.62 1.26 -21.99
CA ALA A 417 18.25 2.59 -22.45
C ALA A 417 19.50 3.43 -22.76
N SER A 418 19.91 3.43 -24.04
CA SER A 418 21.10 4.17 -24.48
C SER A 418 20.95 5.69 -24.39
N SER A 419 19.72 6.24 -24.42
CA SER A 419 19.48 7.67 -24.20
C SER A 419 19.79 8.08 -22.75
N VAL A 420 19.37 7.28 -21.78
CA VAL A 420 19.72 7.46 -20.35
C VAL A 420 21.23 7.30 -20.15
N GLY A 421 21.83 6.28 -20.78
CA GLY A 421 23.28 6.09 -20.78
C GLY A 421 24.04 7.31 -21.34
N ALA A 422 23.57 7.93 -22.42
CA ALA A 422 24.20 9.11 -22.99
C ALA A 422 24.24 10.31 -22.03
N ILE A 423 23.20 10.48 -21.21
CA ILE A 423 23.14 11.53 -20.19
C ILE A 423 24.14 11.24 -19.06
N LEU A 424 24.17 10.00 -18.56
CA LEU A 424 25.05 9.58 -17.46
C LEU A 424 26.55 9.66 -17.82
N LYS A 425 26.91 9.52 -19.11
CA LYS A 425 28.28 9.77 -19.58
C LYS A 425 28.78 11.19 -19.33
N GLY A 426 27.89 12.16 -19.12
CA GLY A 426 28.26 13.53 -18.76
C GLY A 426 28.91 13.66 -17.38
N ILE A 427 28.76 12.65 -16.52
CA ILE A 427 29.35 12.63 -15.17
C ILE A 427 30.83 12.25 -15.28
N ALA A 428 31.74 13.13 -14.82
CA ALA A 428 33.19 12.92 -14.95
C ALA A 428 33.68 11.58 -14.37
N ALA A 429 33.12 11.15 -13.23
CA ALA A 429 33.42 9.85 -12.62
C ALA A 429 32.94 8.67 -13.47
N VAL A 430 31.79 8.81 -14.15
CA VAL A 430 31.27 7.79 -15.07
C VAL A 430 32.11 7.75 -16.35
N ALA A 431 32.44 8.89 -16.94
CA ALA A 431 33.31 8.99 -18.11
C ALA A 431 34.69 8.36 -17.83
N SER A 432 35.28 8.67 -16.67
CA SER A 432 36.56 8.09 -16.26
C SER A 432 36.48 6.59 -16.00
N ALA A 433 35.32 6.07 -15.57
CA ALA A 433 35.12 4.65 -15.30
C ALA A 433 34.89 3.79 -16.55
N ILE A 434 34.43 4.39 -17.66
CA ILE A 434 34.18 3.68 -18.93
C ILE A 434 35.36 3.73 -19.91
N ASP A 435 36.32 4.64 -19.69
CA ASP A 435 37.56 4.76 -20.48
C ASP A 435 38.71 3.87 -19.94
N VAL A 436 38.45 3.12 -18.85
CA VAL A 436 39.35 2.15 -18.19
C VAL A 436 38.95 0.73 -18.57
#